data_AF-A0A246IUC9-F1
#
_entry.id   AF-A0A246IUC9-F1
#
_cell.length_a   1.000
_cell.length_b   1.000
_cell.length_c   1.000
_cell.angle_alpha   90.00
_cell.angle_beta   90.00
_cell.angle_gamma   90.00
#
_symmetry.space_group_name_H-M   'P 1'
#
loop_
_entity.id
_entity.type
_entity.pdbx_description
1 polymer ?
#
loop_
_entity_poly.entity_id
_entity_poly.type
_entity_poly.pdbx_seq_one_letter_code
_entity_poly.pdbx_strand_id
1 'polypeptide(L)'
;MVELSNVRHVKRIVVGSENPARLCTREETEARMAELNHCLTCQPAGTLLAVERSFTLVRIGEHQVVLQWIAYHVGFARKPPPMPPPAPPSFQT
;
A
#
# COMPACT_ATOMS: atom_id res chain seq x y z
N MET A 1 -8.40 -6.62 -20.93
CA MET A 1 -6.92 -6.66 -20.88
C MET A 1 -6.45 -5.26 -20.52
N VAL A 2 -5.55 -5.11 -19.55
CA VAL A 2 -5.03 -3.78 -19.17
C VAL A 2 -4.05 -3.33 -20.24
N GLU A 3 -4.26 -2.14 -20.81
CA GLU A 3 -3.36 -1.55 -21.79
C GLU A 3 -2.11 -1.02 -21.08
N LEU A 4 -1.01 -1.78 -21.15
CA LEU A 4 0.23 -1.45 -20.45
C LEU A 4 1.07 -0.38 -21.17
N SER A 5 0.79 -0.11 -22.45
CA SER A 5 1.56 0.78 -23.32
C SER A 5 1.69 2.22 -22.80
N ASN A 6 0.76 2.67 -21.94
CA ASN A 6 0.79 4.01 -21.36
C ASN A 6 1.31 4.05 -19.92
N VAL A 7 1.70 2.93 -19.32
CA VAL A 7 2.22 2.91 -17.94
C VAL A 7 3.68 3.37 -17.93
N ARG A 8 3.95 4.53 -17.33
CA ARG A 8 5.32 5.08 -17.18
C ARG A 8 5.81 5.08 -15.74
N HIS A 9 4.90 4.95 -14.78
CA HIS A 9 5.20 4.92 -13.36
C HIS A 9 4.41 3.80 -12.70
N VAL A 10 5.08 3.00 -11.87
CA VAL A 10 4.45 1.97 -11.04
C VAL A 10 4.70 2.32 -9.59
N LYS A 11 3.63 2.45 -8.83
CA LYS A 11 3.67 2.63 -7.38
C LYS A 11 3.34 1.30 -6.71
N ARG A 12 4.25 0.81 -5.86
CA ARG A 12 4.03 -0.37 -5.01
C ARG A 12 3.52 0.10 -3.66
N ILE A 13 2.33 -0.34 -3.27
CA ILE A 13 1.70 -0.03 -1.98
C ILE A 13 1.58 -1.34 -1.19
N VAL A 14 2.26 -1.42 -0.06
CA VAL A 14 2.23 -2.60 0.81
C VAL A 14 1.27 -2.37 1.96
N VAL A 15 0.39 -3.35 2.15
CA VAL A 15 -0.59 -3.39 3.23
C VAL A 15 -0.31 -4.63 4.07
N GLY A 16 0.01 -4.43 5.35
CA GLY A 16 0.45 -5.49 6.26
C GLY A 16 1.92 -5.38 6.66
N SER A 17 2.44 -6.40 7.32
CA SER A 17 3.78 -6.38 7.93
C SER A 17 4.78 -7.12 7.04
N GLU A 18 5.62 -6.39 6.29
CA GLU A 18 6.74 -6.97 5.51
C GLU A 18 8.10 -6.87 6.23
N ASN A 19 8.15 -6.23 7.41
CA ASN A 19 9.36 -6.03 8.20
C ASN A 19 9.29 -6.78 9.54
N PRO A 20 10.19 -7.76 9.80
CA PRO A 20 10.22 -8.50 11.06
C PRO A 20 10.58 -7.67 12.28
N ALA A 21 11.32 -6.56 12.09
CA ALA A 21 11.73 -5.70 13.19
C ALA A 21 10.59 -4.78 13.67
N ARG A 22 9.52 -4.63 12.87
CA ARG A 22 8.42 -3.72 13.17
C ARG A 22 7.14 -4.16 12.47
N LEU A 23 6.22 -4.71 13.26
CA LEU A 23 4.86 -5.01 12.81
C LEU A 23 4.10 -3.71 12.54
N CYS A 24 3.32 -3.69 11.46
CA CYS A 24 2.46 -2.56 11.17
C CYS A 24 1.30 -2.48 12.17
N THR A 25 0.99 -1.27 12.61
CA THR A 25 -0.23 -1.06 13.41
C THR A 25 -1.47 -1.09 12.52
N ARG A 26 -2.64 -1.13 13.17
CA ARG A 26 -3.91 -1.05 12.46
C ARG A 26 -4.05 0.29 11.73
N GLU A 27 -3.67 1.37 12.38
CA GLU A 27 -3.74 2.74 11.84
C GLU A 27 -2.84 2.90 10.61
N GLU A 28 -1.63 2.31 10.65
CA GLU A 28 -0.75 2.29 9.47
C GLU A 28 -1.35 1.48 8.33
N THR A 29 -1.95 0.33 8.64
CA THR A 29 -2.62 -0.52 7.64
C THR A 29 -3.79 0.22 6.99
N GLU A 30 -4.61 0.89 7.78
CA GLU A 30 -5.72 1.72 7.31
C GLU A 30 -5.22 2.90 6.46
N ALA A 31 -4.12 3.54 6.84
CA ALA A 31 -3.51 4.62 6.06
C ALA A 31 -2.98 4.13 4.70
N ARG A 32 -2.37 2.94 4.63
CA ARG A 32 -1.94 2.32 3.36
C ARG A 32 -3.11 1.95 2.48
N MET A 33 -4.20 1.46 3.06
CA MET A 33 -5.45 1.20 2.34
C MET A 33 -6.08 2.49 1.81
N ALA A 34 -6.08 3.58 2.58
CA ALA A 34 -6.53 4.88 2.12
C ALA A 34 -5.67 5.41 0.96
N GLU A 35 -4.35 5.24 1.04
CA GLU A 35 -3.43 5.58 -0.05
C GLU A 35 -3.73 4.80 -1.33
N LEU A 36 -4.00 3.48 -1.22
CA LEU A 36 -4.41 2.64 -2.34
C LEU A 36 -5.72 3.13 -2.96
N ASN A 37 -6.74 3.35 -2.13
CA ASN A 37 -8.04 3.81 -2.58
C ASN A 37 -7.93 5.17 -3.29
N HIS A 38 -7.12 6.09 -2.75
CA HIS A 38 -6.85 7.37 -3.37
C HIS A 38 -6.18 7.19 -4.75
N CYS A 39 -5.17 6.33 -4.84
CA CYS A 39 -4.48 6.04 -6.10
C CYS A 39 -5.41 5.48 -7.20
N LEU A 40 -6.47 4.76 -6.82
CA LEU A 40 -7.40 4.14 -7.76
C LEU A 40 -8.62 5.03 -8.10
N THR A 41 -8.93 6.03 -7.27
CA THR A 41 -10.16 6.83 -7.41
C THR A 41 -9.91 8.31 -7.74
N CYS A 42 -8.79 8.90 -7.30
CA CYS A 42 -8.50 10.32 -7.52
C CYS A 42 -7.66 10.55 -8.78
N GLN A 43 -7.87 11.70 -9.45
CA GLN A 43 -7.22 12.00 -10.72
C GLN A 43 -5.79 12.54 -10.55
N PRO A 44 -4.82 12.07 -11.36
CA PRO A 44 -4.95 11.02 -12.37
C PRO A 44 -5.09 9.63 -11.73
N ALA A 45 -6.17 8.92 -12.06
CA ALA A 45 -6.44 7.61 -11.49
C ALA A 45 -5.48 6.57 -12.06
N GLY A 46 -4.87 5.81 -11.16
CA GLY A 46 -4.02 4.69 -11.52
C GLY A 46 -4.83 3.46 -11.90
N THR A 47 -4.17 2.50 -12.53
CA THR A 47 -4.75 1.19 -12.85
C THR A 47 -4.05 0.11 -12.05
N LEU A 48 -4.82 -0.79 -11.43
CA LEU A 48 -4.26 -1.94 -10.74
C LEU A 48 -3.64 -2.91 -11.76
N LEU A 49 -2.33 -3.11 -11.68
CA LEU A 49 -1.56 -3.97 -12.58
C LEU A 49 -1.41 -5.38 -12.03
N ALA A 50 -1.16 -5.49 -10.72
CA ALA A 50 -0.93 -6.76 -10.05
C ALA A 50 -1.25 -6.65 -8.54
N VAL A 51 -1.57 -7.81 -7.97
CA VAL A 51 -1.75 -8.00 -6.52
C VAL A 51 -0.88 -9.18 -6.12
N GLU A 52 0.14 -8.93 -5.34
CA GLU A 52 1.03 -9.94 -4.76
C GLU A 52 0.58 -10.20 -3.33
N ARG A 53 0.26 -11.45 -3.00
CA ARG A 53 -0.04 -11.87 -1.62
C ARG A 53 1.15 -12.66 -1.11
N SER A 54 1.76 -12.16 -0.04
CA SER A 54 3.02 -12.68 0.44
C SER A 54 2.96 -12.91 1.94
N PHE A 55 3.70 -13.92 2.38
CA PHE A 55 3.95 -14.17 3.78
C PHE A 55 5.37 -14.68 3.97
N THR A 56 5.90 -14.52 5.17
CA THR A 56 7.22 -15.05 5.53
C THR A 56 7.22 -15.46 7.00
N LEU A 57 7.92 -16.55 7.29
CA LEU A 57 8.19 -17.01 8.64
C LEU A 57 9.60 -16.58 9.01
N VAL A 58 9.73 -15.72 10.01
CA VAL A 58 11.02 -15.26 10.51
C VAL A 58 11.23 -15.82 11.90
N ARG A 59 12.38 -16.47 12.12
CA ARG A 59 12.81 -16.94 13.43
C ARG A 59 13.78 -15.93 14.03
N ILE A 60 13.43 -15.40 15.20
CA ILE A 60 14.23 -14.42 15.94
C ILE A 60 14.53 -15.03 17.31
N GLY A 61 15.71 -15.64 17.45
CA GLY A 61 16.03 -16.51 18.59
C GLY A 61 15.08 -17.70 18.63
N GLU A 62 14.37 -17.86 19.76
CA GLU A 62 13.37 -18.91 19.96
C GLU A 62 11.95 -18.48 19.52
N HIS A 63 11.75 -17.22 19.14
CA HIS A 63 10.45 -16.74 18.69
C HIS A 63 10.26 -16.94 17.19
N GLN A 64 9.07 -17.40 16.80
CA GLN A 64 8.64 -17.46 15.41
C GLN A 64 7.59 -16.38 15.15
N VAL A 65 7.86 -15.51 14.18
CA VAL A 65 6.96 -14.43 13.77
C VAL A 65 6.46 -14.71 12.36
N VAL A 66 5.15 -14.63 12.18
CA VAL A 66 4.53 -14.70 10.86
C VAL A 66 4.30 -13.28 10.36
N LEU A 67 4.93 -12.97 9.24
CA LEU A 67 4.72 -11.74 8.50
C LEU A 67 3.77 -12.01 7.35
N GLN A 68 2.79 -11.14 7.16
CA GLN A 68 1.82 -11.23 6.08
C GLN A 68 1.55 -9.83 5.52
N TRP A 69 1.57 -9.73 4.20
CA TRP A 69 1.27 -8.49 3.50
C TRP A 69 0.73 -8.73 2.09
N ILE A 70 0.10 -7.71 1.54
CA ILE A 70 -0.33 -7.64 0.15
C ILE A 70 0.35 -6.43 -0.48
N ALA A 71 1.06 -6.65 -1.58
CA ALA A 71 1.61 -5.57 -2.40
C ALA A 71 0.71 -5.31 -3.60
N TYR A 72 0.16 -4.10 -3.67
CA TYR A 72 -0.64 -3.61 -4.79
C TYR A 72 0.26 -2.81 -5.71
N HIS A 73 0.29 -3.18 -7.00
CA HIS A 73 1.06 -2.49 -8.02
C HIS A 73 0.13 -1.64 -8.85
N VAL A 74 0.20 -0.32 -8.68
CA VAL A 74 -0.66 0.64 -9.37
C VAL A 74 0.15 1.38 -10.43
N GLY A 75 -0.30 1.26 -11.68
CA GLY A 75 0.29 1.91 -12.85
C GLY A 75 -0.30 3.28 -13.12
N PHE A 76 0.53 4.23 -13.53
CA PHE A 76 0.15 5.57 -13.93
C PHE A 76 0.85 6.00 -15.22
N ALA A 77 0.19 6.85 -16.00
CA ALA A 77 0.80 7.47 -17.19
C ALA A 77 1.86 8.52 -16.86
N ARG A 78 1.80 9.11 -15.67
CA ARG A 78 2.80 10.03 -15.11
C ARG A 78 2.86 9.82 -13.60
N LYS A 79 3.92 10.29 -12.94
CA LYS A 79 4.02 10.23 -11.49
C LYS A 79 2.80 10.93 -10.85
N PRO A 80 2.03 10.27 -9.97
CA PRO A 80 0.91 10.90 -9.28
C PRO A 80 1.43 11.96 -8.29
N PRO A 81 0.64 13.01 -7.99
CA PRO A 81 0.98 13.93 -6.91
C PRO A 81 1.10 13.16 -5.57
N PRO A 82 1.89 13.68 -4.62
CA PRO A 82 1.88 13.14 -3.27
C PRO A 82 0.46 13.20 -2.70
N MET A 83 0.10 12.20 -1.90
CA MET A 83 -1.18 12.19 -1.21
C MET A 83 -1.24 13.40 -0.25
N PRO A 84 -2.38 14.12 -0.18
CA PRO A 84 -2.55 15.14 0.84
C PRO A 84 -2.44 14.51 2.24
N PRO A 85 -1.95 15.27 3.24
CA PRO A 85 -1.91 14.77 4.61
C PRO A 85 -3.31 14.38 5.08
N PRO A 86 -3.45 13.37 5.97
CA PRO A 86 -4.74 13.02 6.53
C PRO A 86 -5.37 14.25 7.18
N ALA A 87 -6.69 14.42 7.00
CA ALA A 87 -7.42 15.51 7.64
C ALA A 87 -7.19 15.44 9.16
N PRO A 88 -6.99 16.59 9.85
CA PRO A 88 -6.84 16.58 11.29
C PRO A 88 -8.07 15.93 11.93
N PRO A 89 -7.91 15.22 13.06
CA PRO A 89 -9.05 14.61 13.74
C PRO A 89 -10.07 15.70 14.06
N SER A 90 -11.29 15.54 13.57
CA SER A 90 -12.41 16.40 13.93
C SER A 90 -12.71 16.17 15.40
N PHE A 91 -12.20 17.04 16.27
CA PHE A 91 -12.62 17.08 17.67
C PHE A 91 -14.10 17.43 17.69
N GLN A 92 -14.96 16.46 17.99
CA GLN A 92 -16.34 16.74 18.36
C GLN A 92 -16.32 17.27 19.80
N THR A 93 -16.77 18.51 19.98
CA THR A 93 -16.99 19.16 21.28
C THR A 93 -18.29 18.66 21.91
#